data_AF-A4A8U0-F1
#
_entry.id   AF-A4A8U0-F1
#
_cell.length_a   1.000
_cell.length_b   1.000
_cell.length_c   1.000
_cell.angle_alpha   90.00
_cell.angle_beta   90.00
_cell.angle_gamma   90.00
#
_symmetry.space_group_name_H-M   'P 1'
#
loop_
_entity.id
_entity.type
_entity.pdbx_description
1 polymer ?
#
loop_
_entity_poly.entity_id
_entity_poly.type
_entity_poly.pdbx_seq_one_letter_code
_entity_poly.pdbx_strand_id
1 'polypeptide(L)'
;MKRLSSIAAVLLVVGYFGFEVSNLYRLQYRMEPLYIFDQFASAHSAIAVCGSSDAEERRRFTHNFDYVRSRAVDHLLTPSAEAAPQTSESKASLAPLTVAQAEADIQDRLERRRDEVEALVEDQGCGGPDLRRLVKFHEIRARLNLANAPVKPG
;
A
#
# COMPACT_ATOMS: atom_id res chain seq x y z
N MET A 1 9.91 -42.08 25.40
CA MET A 1 10.75 -41.19 24.55
C MET A 1 10.23 -41.00 23.12
N LYS A 2 9.69 -42.02 22.43
CA LYS A 2 9.19 -41.85 21.03
C LYS A 2 8.03 -40.84 20.85
N ARG A 3 7.11 -40.71 21.82
CA ARG A 3 5.92 -39.82 21.69
C ARG A 3 6.22 -38.31 21.81
N LEU A 4 7.25 -37.92 22.57
CA LEU A 4 7.67 -36.52 22.70
C LEU A 4 8.31 -35.99 21.41
N SER A 5 9.02 -36.85 20.68
CA SER A 5 9.62 -36.52 19.38
C SER A 5 8.57 -36.26 18.31
N SER A 6 7.50 -37.07 18.26
CA SER A 6 6.40 -36.87 17.31
C SER A 6 5.62 -35.58 17.55
N ILE A 7 5.38 -35.20 18.81
CA ILE A 7 4.68 -33.94 19.15
C ILE A 7 5.52 -32.73 18.75
N ALA A 8 6.83 -32.74 19.05
CA ALA A 8 7.74 -31.67 18.65
C ALA A 8 7.84 -31.52 17.12
N ALA A 9 7.87 -32.63 16.37
CA ALA A 9 7.88 -32.62 14.92
C ALA A 9 6.59 -32.01 14.34
N VAL A 10 5.42 -32.35 14.89
CA VAL A 10 4.13 -31.77 14.46
C VAL A 10 4.09 -30.27 14.75
N LEU A 11 4.55 -29.83 15.92
CA LEU A 11 4.60 -28.40 16.27
C LEU A 11 5.55 -27.61 15.36
N LEU A 12 6.71 -28.18 15.01
CA LEU A 12 7.64 -27.56 14.07
C LEU A 12 7.04 -27.43 12.67
N VAL A 13 6.35 -28.46 12.19
CA VAL A 13 5.67 -28.43 10.89
C VAL A 13 4.56 -27.38 10.89
N VAL A 14 3.66 -27.39 11.88
CA VAL A 14 2.58 -26.40 11.99
C VAL A 14 3.14 -24.98 12.14
N GLY A 15 4.17 -24.79 12.95
CA GLY A 15 4.83 -23.49 13.13
C GLY A 15 5.49 -22.99 11.84
N TYR A 16 6.16 -23.86 11.10
CA TYR A 16 6.77 -23.53 9.81
C TYR A 16 5.71 -23.15 8.77
N PHE A 17 4.67 -23.96 8.60
CA PHE A 17 3.58 -23.66 7.66
C PHE A 17 2.82 -22.38 8.05
N GLY A 18 2.55 -22.16 9.35
CA GLY A 18 1.92 -20.92 9.81
C GLY A 18 2.78 -19.68 9.53
N PHE A 19 4.10 -19.80 9.69
CA PHE A 19 5.04 -18.73 9.37
C PHE A 19 5.11 -18.43 7.86
N GLU A 20 5.20 -19.46 7.01
CA GLU A 20 5.20 -19.31 5.55
C GLU A 20 3.89 -18.67 5.05
N VAL A 21 2.74 -19.16 5.54
CA VAL A 21 1.42 -18.59 5.20
C VAL A 21 1.33 -17.13 5.64
N SER A 22 1.79 -16.79 6.84
CA SER A 22 1.83 -15.40 7.32
C SER A 22 2.71 -14.50 6.45
N ASN A 23 3.86 -14.98 5.99
CA ASN A 23 4.73 -14.22 5.10
C ASN A 23 4.09 -14.05 3.72
N LEU A 24 3.42 -15.07 3.20
CA LEU A 24 2.71 -15.01 1.92
C LEU A 24 1.59 -13.95 1.97
N TYR A 25 0.77 -13.92 3.03
CA TYR A 25 -0.26 -12.90 3.21
C TYR A 25 0.33 -11.49 3.27
N ARG A 26 1.44 -11.29 3.96
CA ARG A 26 2.13 -9.98 4.02
C ARG A 26 2.66 -9.55 2.65
N LEU A 27 3.15 -10.47 1.84
CA LEU A 27 3.65 -10.18 0.49
C LEU A 27 2.50 -9.80 -0.45
N GLN A 28 1.40 -10.54 -0.40
CA GLN A 28 0.21 -10.27 -1.20
C GLN A 28 -0.38 -8.89 -0.88
N TYR A 29 -0.55 -8.55 0.40
CA TYR A 29 -1.06 -7.25 0.82
C TYR A 29 -0.19 -6.08 0.32
N ARG A 30 1.14 -6.25 0.30
CA ARG A 30 2.07 -5.20 -0.19
C ARG A 30 2.01 -4.98 -1.70
N MET A 31 1.37 -5.88 -2.44
CA MET A 31 1.18 -5.82 -3.89
C MET A 31 -0.20 -5.25 -4.26
N GLU A 32 -1.08 -5.01 -3.28
CA GLU A 32 -2.42 -4.48 -3.52
C GLU A 32 -2.36 -3.02 -4.01
N PRO A 33 -3.17 -2.64 -5.02
CA PRO A 33 -3.20 -1.28 -5.54
C PRO A 33 -3.45 -0.22 -4.46
N LEU A 34 -4.34 -0.50 -3.50
CA LEU A 34 -4.66 0.40 -2.39
C LEU A 34 -3.48 0.61 -1.44
N TYR A 35 -2.73 -0.46 -1.12
CA TYR A 35 -1.53 -0.33 -0.30
C TYR A 35 -0.47 0.52 -1.01
N ILE A 36 -0.25 0.29 -2.31
CA ILE A 36 0.71 1.08 -3.09
C ILE A 36 0.27 2.55 -3.14
N PHE A 37 -1.01 2.81 -3.36
CA PHE A 37 -1.59 4.15 -3.32
C PHE A 37 -1.35 4.86 -1.98
N ASP A 38 -1.63 4.20 -0.86
CA ASP A 38 -1.45 4.77 0.47
C ASP A 38 0.01 5.20 0.73
N GLN A 39 1.00 4.43 0.22
CA GLN A 39 2.41 4.80 0.31
C GLN A 39 2.75 6.03 -0.54
N PHE A 40 2.18 6.11 -1.74
CA PHE A 40 2.31 7.26 -2.63
C PHE A 40 1.65 8.52 -2.03
N ALA A 41 0.47 8.38 -1.44
CA ALA A 41 -0.24 9.44 -0.72
C ALA A 41 0.58 10.00 0.44
N SER A 42 1.14 9.12 1.28
CA SER A 42 1.98 9.53 2.41
C SER A 42 3.22 10.32 1.94
N ALA A 43 3.87 9.86 0.88
CA ALA A 43 5.04 10.53 0.32
C ALA A 43 4.69 11.87 -0.36
N HIS A 44 3.52 11.94 -1.00
CA HIS A 44 2.99 13.19 -1.57
C HIS A 44 2.76 14.24 -0.48
N SER A 45 2.04 13.87 0.59
CA SER A 45 1.78 14.76 1.73
C SER A 45 3.07 15.20 2.42
N ALA A 46 4.03 14.29 2.60
CA ALA A 46 5.31 14.61 3.23
C ALA A 46 6.09 15.67 2.43
N ILE A 47 6.12 15.57 1.11
CA ILE A 47 6.77 16.58 0.25
C ILE A 47 5.99 17.90 0.24
N ALA A 48 4.66 17.86 0.27
CA ALA A 48 3.84 19.06 0.32
C ALA A 48 4.09 19.89 1.59
N VAL A 49 4.26 19.22 2.74
CA VAL A 49 4.50 19.88 4.04
C VAL A 49 5.97 20.21 4.27
N CYS A 50 6.88 19.27 4.01
CA CYS A 50 8.30 19.40 4.37
C CYS A 50 9.21 19.86 3.24
N GLY A 51 8.70 19.93 2.00
CA GLY A 51 9.33 20.59 0.85
C GLY A 51 10.76 20.17 0.55
N SER A 52 10.99 19.21 -0.35
CA SER A 52 12.37 18.85 -0.71
C SER A 52 12.52 18.03 -1.99
N SER A 53 11.88 18.40 -3.09
CA SER A 53 12.14 17.72 -4.37
C SER A 53 12.39 18.71 -5.50
N ASP A 54 13.36 18.35 -6.35
CA ASP A 54 13.63 19.02 -7.60
C ASP A 54 12.33 19.14 -8.43
N ALA A 55 12.21 20.20 -9.24
CA ALA A 55 11.00 20.43 -10.02
C ALA A 55 10.72 19.29 -11.02
N GLU A 56 11.75 18.65 -11.55
CA GLU A 56 11.60 17.49 -12.42
C GLU A 56 11.15 16.25 -11.65
N GLU A 57 11.74 15.98 -10.49
CA GLU A 57 11.33 14.86 -9.62
C GLU A 57 9.87 14.99 -9.17
N ARG A 58 9.42 16.20 -8.83
CA ARG A 58 8.00 16.46 -8.53
C ARG A 58 7.10 16.12 -9.70
N ARG A 59 7.43 16.57 -10.91
CA ARG A 59 6.61 16.27 -12.10
C ARG A 59 6.54 14.77 -12.36
N ARG A 60 7.66 14.05 -12.29
CA ARG A 60 7.69 12.60 -12.50
C ARG A 60 6.91 11.86 -11.41
N PHE A 61 7.05 12.29 -10.16
CA PHE A 61 6.28 11.72 -9.06
C PHE A 61 4.78 11.94 -9.25
N THR A 62 4.33 13.17 -9.55
CA THR A 62 2.91 13.46 -9.82
C THR A 62 2.36 12.55 -10.90
N HIS A 63 3.10 12.34 -11.99
CA HIS A 63 2.67 11.45 -13.05
C HIS A 63 2.52 9.98 -12.59
N ASN A 64 3.47 9.48 -11.81
CA ASN A 64 3.39 8.14 -11.23
C ASN A 64 2.27 8.03 -10.17
N PHE A 65 2.05 9.09 -9.42
CA PHE A 65 0.99 9.20 -8.42
C PHE A 65 -0.39 9.11 -9.07
N ASP A 66 -0.62 9.85 -10.16
CA ASP A 66 -1.87 9.80 -10.93
C ASP A 66 -2.14 8.41 -11.50
N TYR A 67 -1.10 7.74 -12.02
CA TYR A 67 -1.20 6.36 -12.48
C TYR A 67 -1.62 5.40 -11.36
N VAL A 68 -0.96 5.47 -10.21
CA VAL A 68 -1.29 4.62 -9.04
C VAL A 68 -2.69 4.93 -8.52
N ARG A 69 -3.11 6.20 -8.51
CA ARG A 69 -4.47 6.61 -8.15
C ARG A 69 -5.50 5.97 -9.07
N SER A 70 -5.31 6.03 -10.39
CA SER A 70 -6.19 5.38 -11.36
C SER A 70 -6.28 3.87 -11.12
N ARG A 71 -5.15 3.20 -10.88
CA ARG A 71 -5.11 1.76 -10.57
C ARG A 71 -5.85 1.40 -9.28
N ALA A 72 -5.79 2.28 -8.28
CA ALA A 72 -6.51 2.11 -7.03
C ALA A 72 -8.02 2.30 -7.20
N VAL A 73 -8.45 3.29 -8.00
CA VAL A 73 -9.86 3.45 -8.40
C VAL A 73 -10.34 2.21 -9.15
N ASP A 74 -9.61 1.76 -10.17
CA ASP A 74 -9.98 0.56 -10.96
C ASP A 74 -10.15 -0.67 -10.08
N HIS A 75 -9.28 -0.84 -9.08
CA HIS A 75 -9.36 -1.92 -8.11
C HIS A 75 -10.64 -1.87 -7.26
N LEU A 76 -11.11 -0.69 -6.88
CA LEU A 76 -12.36 -0.50 -6.15
C LEU A 76 -13.61 -0.69 -7.02
N LEU A 77 -13.50 -0.37 -8.32
CA LEU A 77 -14.57 -0.58 -9.31
C LEU A 77 -14.69 -2.04 -9.75
N THR A 78 -13.57 -2.76 -9.77
CA THR A 78 -13.51 -4.16 -10.17
C THR A 78 -12.76 -4.96 -9.12
N PRO A 79 -13.35 -5.17 -7.93
CA PRO A 79 -12.72 -5.95 -6.89
C PRO A 79 -12.51 -7.37 -7.42
N SER A 80 -11.25 -7.73 -7.70
CA SER A 80 -10.92 -9.04 -8.24
C SER A 80 -11.25 -10.11 -7.20
N ALA A 81 -12.07 -11.09 -7.58
CA ALA A 81 -12.45 -12.22 -6.73
C ALA A 81 -11.24 -13.07 -6.30
N GLU A 82 -10.10 -12.93 -6.98
CA GLU A 82 -8.85 -13.65 -6.72
C GLU A 82 -8.00 -13.05 -5.59
N ALA A 83 -8.41 -11.94 -4.97
CA ALA A 83 -7.58 -11.20 -4.03
C ALA A 83 -7.31 -11.87 -2.67
N ALA A 84 -8.01 -12.94 -2.26
CA ALA A 84 -7.63 -13.91 -1.21
C ALA A 84 -8.81 -14.85 -0.87
N PRO A 85 -8.58 -16.06 -0.30
CA PRO A 85 -9.62 -16.81 0.38
C PRO A 85 -10.04 -16.01 1.63
N GLN A 86 -11.21 -15.36 1.53
CA GLN A 86 -11.74 -14.50 2.59
C GLN A 86 -11.90 -15.29 3.89
N THR A 87 -11.30 -14.80 4.99
CA THR A 87 -11.82 -15.14 6.31
C THR A 87 -13.24 -14.58 6.40
N SER A 88 -14.13 -15.37 6.99
CA SER A 88 -15.59 -15.17 7.00
C SER A 88 -16.09 -13.84 7.58
N GLU A 89 -15.21 -13.07 8.22
CA GLU A 89 -15.53 -11.77 8.82
C GLU A 89 -15.35 -10.59 7.85
N SER A 90 -14.65 -10.76 6.72
CA SER A 90 -14.45 -9.70 5.71
C SER A 90 -15.40 -9.78 4.52
N LYS A 91 -16.61 -10.29 4.73
CA LYS A 91 -17.71 -10.26 3.74
C LYS A 91 -18.47 -8.92 3.75
N ALA A 92 -17.75 -7.81 3.90
CA ALA A 92 -18.36 -6.50 3.67
C ALA A 92 -18.54 -6.34 2.15
N SER A 93 -19.70 -6.80 1.66
CA SER A 93 -20.31 -6.54 0.36
C SER A 93 -19.33 -6.27 -0.80
N LEU A 94 -18.95 -7.33 -1.53
CA LEU A 94 -18.24 -7.29 -2.83
C LEU A 94 -19.07 -6.66 -3.96
N ALA A 95 -19.96 -5.71 -3.65
CA ALA A 95 -20.59 -4.93 -4.68
C ALA A 95 -19.54 -3.95 -5.21
N PRO A 96 -19.23 -3.95 -6.52
CA PRO A 96 -18.34 -2.95 -7.09
C PRO A 96 -18.88 -1.56 -6.75
N LEU A 97 -18.00 -0.67 -6.31
CA LEU A 97 -18.37 0.70 -6.03
C LEU A 97 -18.75 1.41 -7.34
N THR A 98 -19.60 2.43 -7.23
CA THR A 98 -19.73 3.40 -8.33
C THR A 98 -18.45 4.22 -8.46
N VAL A 99 -18.21 4.83 -9.62
CA VAL A 99 -17.07 5.74 -9.85
C VAL A 99 -16.99 6.81 -8.76
N ALA A 100 -18.12 7.45 -8.44
CA ALA A 100 -18.17 8.48 -7.40
C ALA A 100 -17.80 7.94 -6.00
N GLN A 101 -18.23 6.73 -5.65
CA GLN A 101 -17.87 6.11 -4.38
C GLN A 101 -16.41 5.69 -4.32
N ALA A 102 -15.87 5.15 -5.40
CA ALA A 102 -14.45 4.79 -5.49
C ALA A 102 -13.57 6.04 -5.39
N GLU A 103 -13.92 7.13 -6.07
CA GLU A 103 -13.22 8.40 -5.97
C GLU A 103 -13.31 9.00 -4.55
N ALA A 104 -14.47 8.89 -3.89
CA ALA A 104 -14.63 9.30 -2.50
C ALA A 104 -13.75 8.50 -1.54
N ASP A 105 -13.68 7.16 -1.66
CA ASP A 105 -12.80 6.34 -0.81
C ASP A 105 -11.32 6.71 -1.01
N ILE A 106 -10.91 6.95 -2.26
CA ILE A 106 -9.56 7.39 -2.60
C ILE A 106 -9.26 8.77 -2.00
N GLN A 107 -10.25 9.68 -2.01
CA GLN A 107 -10.12 10.99 -1.39
C GLN A 107 -10.01 10.89 0.14
N ASP A 108 -10.86 10.11 0.79
CA ASP A 108 -10.81 9.86 2.24
C ASP A 108 -9.48 9.24 2.67
N ARG A 109 -8.91 8.36 1.85
CA ARG A 109 -7.55 7.81 2.06
C ARG A 109 -6.48 8.90 1.98
N LEU A 110 -6.56 9.81 1.01
CA LEU A 110 -5.61 10.92 0.89
C LEU A 110 -5.63 11.81 2.12
N GLU A 111 -6.83 12.16 2.58
CA GLU A 111 -7.01 12.99 3.77
C GLU A 111 -6.44 12.31 5.01
N ARG A 112 -6.75 11.03 5.25
CA ARG A 112 -6.15 10.27 6.35
C ARG A 112 -4.62 10.24 6.30
N ARG A 113 -4.03 9.99 5.12
CA ARG A 113 -2.56 9.98 5.00
C ARG A 113 -1.95 11.35 5.19
N ARG A 114 -2.66 12.41 4.81
CA ARG A 114 -2.24 13.78 5.10
C ARG A 114 -2.23 14.04 6.61
N ASP A 115 -3.32 13.72 7.30
CA ASP A 115 -3.43 13.92 8.75
C ASP A 115 -2.35 13.13 9.52
N GLU A 116 -2.09 11.88 9.12
CA GLU A 116 -1.01 11.06 9.69
C GLU A 116 0.38 11.71 9.49
N VAL A 117 0.63 12.29 8.32
CA VAL A 117 1.90 12.97 8.04
C VAL A 117 2.01 14.28 8.81
N GLU A 118 0.94 15.06 8.90
CA GLU A 118 0.91 16.30 9.69
C GLU A 118 1.19 15.99 11.17
N ALA A 119 0.59 14.93 11.73
CA ALA A 119 0.87 14.47 13.09
C ALA A 119 2.36 14.07 13.28
N LEU A 120 2.98 13.41 12.30
CA LEU A 120 4.41 13.09 12.36
C LEU A 120 5.30 14.33 12.29
N VAL A 121 4.87 15.37 11.55
CA VAL A 121 5.57 16.66 11.50
C VAL A 121 5.45 17.40 12.83
N GLU A 122 4.30 17.34 13.48
CA GLU A 122 4.11 17.92 14.82
C GLU A 122 4.98 17.22 15.88
N ASP A 123 5.09 15.89 15.82
CA ASP A 123 5.86 15.08 16.79
C ASP A 123 7.38 15.19 16.57
N GLN A 124 7.85 15.05 15.33
CA GLN A 124 9.29 14.87 15.03
C GLN A 124 9.90 16.00 14.21
N GLY A 125 9.07 16.90 13.67
CA GLY A 125 9.46 17.87 12.65
C GLY A 125 9.83 17.21 11.31
N CYS A 126 10.12 18.03 10.31
CA CYS A 126 10.56 17.56 8.99
C CYS A 126 11.93 16.85 9.00
N GLY A 127 12.70 17.01 10.08
CA GLY A 127 13.93 16.28 10.33
C GLY A 127 13.72 14.89 10.95
N GLY A 128 12.48 14.46 11.19
CA GLY A 128 12.19 13.15 11.75
C GLY A 128 12.66 11.99 10.85
N PRO A 129 13.13 10.86 11.42
CA PRO A 129 13.52 9.69 10.64
C PRO A 129 12.38 9.17 9.74
N ASP A 130 11.14 9.24 10.20
CA ASP A 130 9.98 8.77 9.44
C ASP A 130 9.66 9.69 8.25
N LEU A 131 9.66 11.01 8.46
CA LEU A 131 9.49 11.99 7.38
C LEU A 131 10.61 11.89 6.34
N ARG A 132 11.87 11.77 6.76
CA ARG A 132 12.99 11.56 5.84
C ARG A 132 12.82 10.30 5.00
N ARG A 133 12.26 9.22 5.57
CA ARG A 133 11.97 8.00 4.83
C ARG A 133 10.90 8.24 3.77
N LEU A 134 9.83 8.97 4.10
CA LEU A 134 8.75 9.31 3.15
C LEU A 134 9.25 10.20 2.01
N VAL A 135 10.06 11.21 2.32
CA VAL A 135 10.72 12.07 1.33
C VAL A 135 11.61 11.25 0.40
N LYS A 136 12.47 10.39 0.96
CA LYS A 136 13.32 9.51 0.14
C LYS A 136 12.50 8.53 -0.70
N PHE A 137 11.38 8.06 -0.17
CA PHE A 137 10.46 7.22 -0.92
C PHE A 137 9.86 7.97 -2.11
N HIS A 138 9.48 9.24 -1.96
CA HIS A 138 9.05 10.09 -3.07
C HIS A 138 10.10 10.14 -4.19
N GLU A 139 11.37 10.42 -3.87
CA GLU A 139 12.47 10.45 -4.86
C GLU A 139 12.63 9.11 -5.59
N ILE A 140 12.63 8.00 -4.85
CA ILE A 140 12.74 6.65 -5.43
C ILE A 140 11.56 6.38 -6.38
N ARG A 141 10.34 6.74 -5.95
CA ARG A 141 9.12 6.52 -6.73
C ARG A 141 9.02 7.46 -7.93
N ALA A 142 9.58 8.66 -7.89
CA ALA A 142 9.68 9.58 -9.02
C ALA A 142 10.51 9.00 -10.18
N ARG A 143 11.45 8.08 -9.89
CA ARG A 143 12.31 7.46 -10.89
C ARG A 143 11.70 6.22 -11.55
N LEU A 144 10.55 5.76 -11.07
CA LEU A 144 9.83 4.66 -11.70
C LEU A 144 9.22 5.13 -13.02
N ASN A 145 9.15 4.22 -13.99
CA ASN A 145 8.49 4.46 -15.27
C ASN A 145 7.16 3.72 -15.32
N LEU A 146 6.23 4.06 -14.42
CA LEU A 146 4.99 3.29 -14.23
C LEU A 146 3.98 3.52 -15.37
N ALA A 147 3.87 4.75 -15.87
CA ALA A 147 2.89 5.09 -16.90
C ALA A 147 3.22 4.54 -18.29
N ASN A 148 4.48 4.19 -18.56
CA ASN A 148 4.88 3.52 -19.80
C ASN A 148 4.91 1.99 -19.66
N ALA A 149 4.56 1.44 -18.49
CA ALA A 149 4.48 0.00 -18.32
C ALA A 149 3.30 -0.55 -19.14
N PRO A 150 3.49 -1.58 -19.98
CA PRO A 150 2.40 -2.14 -20.76
C PRO A 150 1.31 -2.66 -19.81
N VAL A 151 0.09 -2.14 -19.97
CA VAL A 151 -1.09 -2.70 -19.31
C VAL A 151 -1.28 -4.09 -19.88
N LYS A 152 -0.95 -5.14 -19.11
CA LYS A 152 -1.32 -6.50 -19.50
C LYS A 152 -2.85 -6.56 -19.54
N PRO A 153 -3.47 -6.91 -20.69
CA PRO A 153 -4.90 -7.20 -20.69
C PRO A 153 -5.10 -8.43 -19.79
N GLY A 154 -5.92 -8.26 -18.75
CA GLY A 154 -6.45 -9.34 -17.93
C GLY A 154 -7.63 -10.00 -18.61
#